data_AF-A0A8J3P7S5-F1
#
_entry.id   AF-A0A8J3P7S5-F1
#
_cell.length_a   1.000
_cell.length_b   1.000
_cell.length_c   1.000
_cell.angle_alpha   90.00
_cell.angle_beta   90.00
_cell.angle_gamma   90.00
#
_symmetry.space_group_name_H-M   'P 1'
#
loop_
_entity.id
_entity.type
_entity.pdbx_description
1 polymer ?
#
loop_
_entity_poly.entity_id
_entity_poly.type
_entity_poly.pdbx_seq_one_letter_code
_entity_poly.pdbx_strand_id
1 'polypeptide(L)'
;MRRSPLPLAAAALLSAILTLTAAPATAAPQDRQWREVFSPDGTITTMLLPAERSGAVSPDSRAAAAAAATVAIQDTGPPSERFDLVIVGDGYTSSEMGLLRQHAQAKWEEIAATAPWSTHRASVNVWLVEVVSAQSGVDNDPTRGISRDTALDMYFWCGNIERLLCLNETKAKQYAAQAPAVDAIVAVGNTTKYGGAGYPSLATVSGGNARAGQIAIHELGHSVGGLADEYWTAGTTYTGGEPGEPNVTKSPGCAKWSSYLGRATPDGGVIGCHQGGHQYANGIYRPSQDSLMRTLGKPFNLVGLDAMDRAIRAKIGGGGGCAGYQNTRTGSLSSGGSAYQPDGTYYYTAASGTHRACLDGPAGAEFNLQLQKWNGSAWAVVASAATGGPDETLTYSGTAGYYTYLLQSVSGSGSYTFAYTAP
;
A
#
# COMPACT_ATOMS: atom_id res chain seq x y z
N MET A 1 -58.48 2.70 -85.60
CA MET A 1 -59.05 3.16 -84.32
C MET A 1 -57.92 3.37 -83.33
N ARG A 2 -57.91 4.56 -82.70
CA ARG A 2 -56.81 5.16 -81.93
C ARG A 2 -56.33 4.30 -80.75
N ARG A 3 -55.02 4.22 -80.54
CA ARG A 3 -54.43 3.96 -79.22
C ARG A 3 -53.29 4.95 -78.99
N SER A 4 -53.59 5.94 -78.15
CA SER A 4 -52.62 6.86 -77.54
C SER A 4 -51.78 6.11 -76.51
N PRO A 5 -50.48 6.41 -76.36
CA PRO A 5 -49.71 5.96 -75.20
C PRO A 5 -49.89 6.94 -74.02
N LEU A 6 -50.16 6.38 -72.84
CA LEU A 6 -50.11 7.07 -71.55
C LEU A 6 -48.65 7.33 -71.15
N PRO A 7 -48.29 8.49 -70.58
CA PRO A 7 -46.99 8.68 -69.96
C PRO A 7 -46.98 8.11 -68.53
N LEU A 8 -45.94 7.34 -68.19
CA LEU A 8 -45.63 6.98 -66.80
C LEU A 8 -45.17 8.26 -66.05
N ALA A 9 -45.89 8.63 -65.01
CA ALA A 9 -45.42 9.60 -64.02
C ALA A 9 -44.42 8.91 -63.08
N ALA A 10 -43.16 9.35 -63.12
CA ALA A 10 -42.15 8.98 -62.13
C ALA A 10 -42.36 9.80 -60.86
N ALA A 11 -42.68 9.13 -59.74
CA ALA A 11 -42.75 9.74 -58.43
C ALA A 11 -41.33 10.01 -57.90
N ALA A 12 -40.94 11.28 -57.84
CA ALA A 12 -39.71 11.71 -57.17
C ALA A 12 -39.95 11.76 -55.65
N LEU A 13 -39.36 10.83 -54.91
CA LEU A 13 -39.28 10.85 -53.45
C LEU A 13 -38.22 11.88 -53.01
N LEU A 14 -38.66 13.08 -52.62
CA LEU A 14 -37.82 14.04 -51.87
C LEU A 14 -37.53 13.45 -50.48
N SER A 15 -36.28 13.04 -50.25
CA SER A 15 -35.79 12.71 -48.90
C SER A 15 -35.31 13.99 -48.23
N ALA A 16 -36.06 14.48 -47.24
CA ALA A 16 -35.64 15.58 -46.39
C ALA A 16 -34.52 15.10 -45.46
N ILE A 17 -33.30 15.63 -45.64
CA ILE A 17 -32.18 15.40 -44.73
C ILE A 17 -32.42 16.26 -43.48
N LEU A 18 -32.87 15.62 -42.41
CA LEU A 18 -32.96 16.23 -41.09
C LEU A 18 -31.56 16.29 -40.48
N THR A 19 -30.89 17.43 -40.55
CA THR A 19 -29.64 17.65 -39.81
C THR A 19 -29.97 17.79 -38.33
N LEU A 20 -29.86 16.70 -37.56
CA LEU A 20 -29.83 16.78 -36.10
C LEU A 20 -28.54 17.50 -35.68
N THR A 21 -28.68 18.73 -35.21
CA THR A 21 -27.63 19.38 -34.43
C THR A 21 -27.55 18.66 -33.09
N ALA A 22 -26.49 17.87 -32.89
CA ALA A 22 -26.22 17.28 -31.59
C ALA A 22 -26.05 18.41 -30.57
N ALA A 23 -26.88 18.41 -29.53
CA ALA A 23 -26.69 19.27 -28.38
C ALA A 23 -25.29 19.00 -27.79
N PRO A 24 -24.57 20.02 -27.28
CA PRO A 24 -23.28 19.80 -26.65
C PRO A 24 -23.47 18.79 -25.52
N ALA A 25 -22.73 17.69 -25.57
CA ALA A 25 -22.73 16.70 -24.51
C ALA A 25 -22.42 17.42 -23.20
N THR A 26 -23.35 17.40 -22.25
CA THR A 26 -23.10 17.84 -20.89
C THR A 26 -21.95 17.00 -20.36
N ALA A 27 -20.83 17.65 -20.03
CA ALA A 27 -19.67 16.97 -19.48
C ALA A 27 -20.13 16.14 -18.28
N ALA A 28 -19.90 14.82 -18.33
CA ALA A 28 -20.17 13.96 -17.20
C ALA A 28 -19.46 14.54 -15.96
N PRO A 29 -20.07 14.46 -14.77
CA PRO A 29 -19.39 14.91 -13.55
C PRO A 29 -18.05 14.20 -13.46
N GLN A 30 -16.96 14.97 -13.54
CA GLN A 30 -15.63 14.41 -13.43
C GLN A 30 -15.46 13.97 -11.99
N ASP A 31 -15.20 12.69 -11.78
CA ASP A 31 -14.80 12.18 -10.48
C ASP A 31 -13.60 13.01 -10.00
N ARG A 32 -13.61 13.40 -8.72
CA ARG A 32 -12.59 14.28 -8.15
C ARG A 32 -11.93 13.58 -6.98
N GLN A 33 -10.61 13.69 -6.91
CA GLN A 33 -9.82 13.04 -5.90
C GLN A 33 -8.85 14.04 -5.28
N TRP A 34 -8.66 13.91 -3.97
CA TRP A 34 -7.61 14.63 -3.28
C TRP A 34 -6.25 14.06 -3.69
N ARG A 35 -5.30 14.96 -3.91
CA ARG A 35 -3.90 14.66 -4.20
C ARG A 35 -3.02 15.46 -3.26
N GLU A 36 -2.06 14.78 -2.69
CA GLU A 36 -1.05 15.42 -1.84
C GLU A 36 0.00 16.11 -2.68
N VAL A 37 0.53 17.19 -2.12
CA VAL A 37 1.43 18.10 -2.80
C VAL A 37 2.58 18.48 -1.87
N PHE A 38 3.78 18.06 -2.27
CA PHE A 38 4.97 18.12 -1.43
C PHE A 38 5.85 19.30 -1.78
N SER A 39 6.04 20.23 -0.86
CA SER A 39 6.90 21.40 -1.05
C SER A 39 8.38 21.09 -0.77
N PRO A 40 9.34 21.79 -1.40
CA PRO A 40 10.77 21.55 -1.17
C PRO A 40 11.26 21.83 0.28
N ASP A 41 10.50 22.62 1.04
CA ASP A 41 10.71 22.88 2.47
C ASP A 41 10.17 21.75 3.38
N GLY A 42 9.55 20.72 2.78
CA GLY A 42 8.96 19.58 3.44
C GLY A 42 7.48 19.76 3.81
N THR A 43 6.89 20.93 3.60
CA THR A 43 5.46 21.16 3.87
C THR A 43 4.59 20.34 2.91
N ILE A 44 3.52 19.76 3.43
CA ILE A 44 2.57 18.93 2.67
C ILE A 44 1.20 19.63 2.69
N THR A 45 0.54 19.65 1.54
CA THR A 45 -0.80 20.25 1.35
C THR A 45 -1.61 19.36 0.43
N THR A 46 -2.95 19.48 0.43
CA THR A 46 -3.78 18.75 -0.52
C THR A 46 -4.43 19.66 -1.55
N MET A 47 -4.71 19.07 -2.71
CA MET A 47 -5.49 19.69 -3.78
C MET A 47 -6.54 18.72 -4.32
N LEU A 48 -7.78 19.20 -4.47
CA LEU A 48 -8.85 18.45 -5.11
C LEU A 48 -8.74 18.58 -6.63
N LEU A 49 -8.37 17.48 -7.29
CA LEU A 49 -8.15 17.41 -8.73
C LEU A 49 -9.19 16.50 -9.40
N PRO A 50 -9.47 16.65 -10.71
CA PRO A 50 -10.11 15.58 -11.45
C PRO A 50 -9.33 14.28 -11.28
N ALA A 51 -10.03 13.15 -11.20
CA ALA A 51 -9.39 11.85 -11.23
C ALA A 51 -8.55 11.75 -12.50
N GLU A 52 -7.29 11.33 -12.35
CA GLU A 52 -6.38 11.18 -13.47
C GLU A 52 -6.92 10.19 -14.50
N ARG A 53 -6.51 10.36 -15.77
CA ARG A 53 -7.07 9.65 -16.92
C ARG A 53 -7.15 8.14 -16.67
N SER A 54 -8.36 7.64 -16.43
CA SER A 54 -8.74 6.23 -16.45
C SER A 54 -9.09 5.75 -17.87
N GLY A 55 -8.48 6.39 -18.89
CA GLY A 55 -8.71 6.04 -20.28
C GLY A 55 -8.33 4.59 -20.53
N ALA A 56 -9.21 3.84 -21.20
CA ALA A 56 -8.93 2.50 -21.65
C ALA A 56 -7.62 2.51 -22.44
N VAL A 57 -6.64 1.75 -21.95
CA VAL A 57 -5.37 1.52 -22.63
C VAL A 57 -5.72 0.81 -23.94
N SER A 58 -5.56 1.48 -25.09
CA SER A 58 -5.71 0.80 -26.36
C SER A 58 -4.63 -0.29 -26.47
N PRO A 59 -4.90 -1.44 -27.11
CA PRO A 59 -3.88 -2.46 -27.35
C PRO A 59 -2.60 -1.88 -27.99
N ASP A 60 -2.75 -0.85 -28.83
CA ASP A 60 -1.65 -0.13 -29.47
C ASP A 60 -0.73 0.61 -28.49
N SER A 61 -1.28 1.15 -27.40
CA SER A 61 -0.48 1.83 -26.36
C SER A 61 0.35 0.87 -25.49
N ARG A 62 -0.03 -0.42 -25.42
CA ARG A 62 0.82 -1.49 -24.84
C ARG A 62 1.88 -1.98 -25.82
N ALA A 63 1.60 -1.93 -27.12
CA ALA A 63 2.57 -2.27 -28.16
C ALA A 63 3.66 -1.19 -28.34
N ALA A 64 3.36 0.07 -27.99
CA ALA A 64 4.31 1.19 -28.08
C ALA A 64 5.41 1.16 -26.99
N ALA A 65 5.13 0.62 -25.81
CA ALA A 65 6.18 0.35 -24.81
C ALA A 65 6.88 -0.97 -25.19
N ALA A 66 8.06 -0.86 -25.78
CA ALA A 66 8.66 -1.94 -26.56
C ALA A 66 9.11 -3.19 -25.79
N ALA A 67 9.17 -3.15 -24.46
CA ALA A 67 9.36 -4.30 -23.57
C ALA A 67 9.27 -3.77 -22.14
N ALA A 68 8.71 -4.56 -21.23
CA ALA A 68 8.91 -4.39 -19.81
C ALA A 68 9.70 -5.60 -19.31
N ALA A 69 10.98 -5.40 -19.03
CA ALA A 69 11.78 -6.40 -18.35
C ALA A 69 11.67 -6.17 -16.84
N THR A 70 11.50 -7.24 -16.07
CA THR A 70 11.58 -7.15 -14.61
C THR A 70 13.00 -7.50 -14.17
N VAL A 71 13.63 -6.62 -13.39
CA VAL A 71 14.97 -6.79 -12.85
C VAL A 71 14.91 -6.67 -11.33
N ALA A 72 15.63 -7.55 -10.61
CA ALA A 72 15.79 -7.41 -9.17
C ALA A 72 16.78 -6.28 -8.85
N ILE A 73 16.31 -5.27 -8.12
CA ILE A 73 17.18 -4.32 -7.40
C ILE A 73 17.66 -4.97 -6.10
N GLN A 74 16.77 -5.74 -5.45
CA GLN A 74 17.06 -6.54 -4.28
C GLN A 74 16.17 -7.79 -4.30
N ASP A 75 16.76 -8.98 -4.16
CA ASP A 75 16.03 -10.24 -3.99
C ASP A 75 16.57 -10.89 -2.71
N THR A 76 15.72 -10.99 -1.69
CA THR A 76 16.08 -11.55 -0.39
C THR A 76 15.33 -12.84 -0.07
N GLY A 77 14.56 -13.36 -1.01
CA GLY A 77 13.84 -14.63 -0.88
C GLY A 77 12.52 -14.70 -1.64
N PRO A 78 11.75 -15.78 -1.44
CA PRO A 78 10.49 -16.00 -2.13
C PRO A 78 9.50 -14.85 -1.87
N PRO A 79 8.77 -14.35 -2.89
CA PRO A 79 7.76 -13.30 -2.71
C PRO A 79 6.64 -13.63 -1.69
N SER A 80 6.39 -14.90 -1.39
CA SER A 80 5.43 -15.28 -0.33
C SER A 80 5.95 -15.04 1.09
N GLU A 81 7.24 -14.77 1.26
CA GLU A 81 7.89 -14.58 2.56
C GLU A 81 8.55 -13.20 2.68
N ARG A 82 8.33 -12.30 1.72
CA ARG A 82 8.99 -11.00 1.66
C ARG A 82 7.93 -9.94 1.40
N PHE A 83 8.25 -8.71 1.77
CA PHE A 83 7.51 -7.57 1.27
C PHE A 83 7.99 -7.29 -0.15
N ASP A 84 7.10 -7.23 -1.14
CA ASP A 84 7.49 -6.97 -2.53
C ASP A 84 7.20 -5.52 -2.93
N LEU A 85 8.24 -4.68 -2.92
CA LEU A 85 8.20 -3.31 -3.41
C LEU A 85 8.50 -3.27 -4.91
N VAL A 86 7.56 -2.76 -5.71
CA VAL A 86 7.74 -2.60 -7.14
C VAL A 86 8.03 -1.16 -7.50
N ILE A 87 9.12 -0.97 -8.24
CA ILE A 87 9.47 0.30 -8.89
C ILE A 87 9.12 0.21 -10.37
N VAL A 88 8.37 1.16 -10.91
CA VAL A 88 8.06 1.23 -12.34
C VAL A 88 8.61 2.52 -12.95
N GLY A 89 9.38 2.43 -14.03
CA GLY A 89 9.98 3.58 -14.69
C GLY A 89 9.06 4.25 -15.72
N ASP A 90 9.20 5.57 -15.90
CA ASP A 90 8.63 6.29 -17.04
C ASP A 90 9.54 7.39 -17.59
N GLY A 91 9.48 7.63 -18.89
CA GLY A 91 10.31 8.62 -19.57
C GLY A 91 11.75 8.18 -19.83
N TYR A 92 12.06 6.88 -19.71
CA TYR A 92 13.37 6.31 -20.03
C TYR A 92 13.30 5.54 -21.34
N THR A 93 14.11 5.94 -22.32
CA THR A 93 14.25 5.22 -23.60
C THR A 93 15.07 3.95 -23.42
N SER A 94 15.10 3.09 -24.44
CA SER A 94 15.85 1.82 -24.40
C SER A 94 17.35 2.01 -24.11
N SER A 95 17.95 3.12 -24.53
CA SER A 95 19.35 3.46 -24.23
C SER A 95 19.56 4.01 -22.81
N GLU A 96 18.49 4.29 -22.06
CA GLU A 96 18.52 4.90 -20.72
C GLU A 96 18.18 3.90 -19.60
N MET A 97 18.02 2.61 -19.89
CA MET A 97 17.71 1.60 -18.85
C MET A 97 18.78 1.54 -17.74
N GLY A 98 20.05 1.82 -18.06
CA GLY A 98 21.10 1.97 -17.06
C GLY A 98 20.85 3.15 -16.10
N LEU A 99 20.34 4.28 -16.62
CA LEU A 99 19.96 5.44 -15.81
C LEU A 99 18.72 5.14 -14.95
N LEU A 100 17.73 4.43 -15.50
CA LEU A 100 16.56 3.97 -14.74
C LEU A 100 16.98 3.10 -13.54
N ARG A 101 17.85 2.10 -13.76
CA ARG A 101 18.39 1.27 -12.66
C ARG A 101 19.10 2.10 -11.60
N GLN A 102 19.89 3.10 -12.01
CA GLN A 102 20.56 4.00 -11.08
C GLN A 102 19.56 4.81 -10.23
N HIS A 103 18.54 5.39 -10.87
CA HIS A 103 17.50 6.13 -10.17
C HIS A 103 16.69 5.23 -9.23
N ALA A 104 16.30 4.04 -9.68
CA ALA A 104 15.58 3.05 -8.88
C ALA A 104 16.39 2.62 -7.65
N GLN A 105 17.67 2.28 -7.82
CA GLN A 105 18.58 1.97 -6.70
C GLN A 105 18.65 3.15 -5.73
N ALA A 106 18.85 4.37 -6.22
CA ALA A 106 18.96 5.55 -5.37
C ALA A 106 17.68 5.82 -4.57
N LYS A 107 16.50 5.62 -5.17
CA LYS A 107 15.22 5.72 -4.45
C LYS A 107 15.06 4.61 -3.41
N TRP A 108 15.45 3.38 -3.74
CA TRP A 108 15.43 2.28 -2.77
C TRP A 108 16.36 2.55 -1.58
N GLU A 109 17.59 3.03 -1.82
CA GLU A 109 18.51 3.37 -0.73
C GLU A 109 17.96 4.44 0.20
N GLU A 110 17.26 5.45 -0.35
CA GLU A 110 16.60 6.49 0.44
C GLU A 110 15.47 5.91 1.32
N ILE A 111 14.64 5.03 0.75
CA ILE A 111 13.56 4.35 1.48
C ILE A 111 14.14 3.45 2.56
N ALA A 112 15.07 2.57 2.20
CA ALA A 112 15.69 1.59 3.08
C ALA A 112 16.59 2.20 4.16
N ALA A 113 16.96 3.48 4.05
CA ALA A 113 17.64 4.22 5.12
C ALA A 113 16.67 4.72 6.22
N THR A 114 15.37 4.72 5.95
CA THR A 114 14.36 5.29 6.85
C THR A 114 13.67 4.21 7.68
N ALA A 115 13.52 4.40 8.98
CA ALA A 115 12.78 3.46 9.82
C ALA A 115 11.26 3.47 9.47
N PRO A 116 10.56 2.31 9.51
CA PRO A 116 11.07 1.00 9.89
C PRO A 116 11.66 0.18 8.73
N TRP A 117 11.69 0.70 7.49
CA TRP A 117 12.25 0.01 6.32
C TRP A 117 13.69 -0.44 6.54
N SER A 118 14.50 0.37 7.23
CA SER A 118 15.87 0.03 7.59
C SER A 118 16.00 -1.24 8.42
N THR A 119 15.06 -1.49 9.34
CA THR A 119 15.02 -2.73 10.15
C THR A 119 14.57 -3.93 9.33
N HIS A 120 13.68 -3.71 8.36
CA HIS A 120 13.11 -4.77 7.51
C HIS A 120 13.87 -5.00 6.22
N ARG A 121 14.97 -4.27 5.96
CA ARG A 121 15.66 -4.28 4.66
C ARG A 121 15.96 -5.67 4.13
N ALA A 122 16.38 -6.60 4.99
CA ALA A 122 16.69 -7.99 4.61
C ALA A 122 15.46 -8.84 4.26
N SER A 123 14.25 -8.34 4.51
CA SER A 123 12.98 -9.00 4.30
C SER A 123 12.15 -8.35 3.18
N VAL A 124 12.73 -7.42 2.43
CA VAL A 124 12.07 -6.74 1.30
C VAL A 124 12.68 -7.20 -0.02
N ASN A 125 11.85 -7.66 -0.94
CA ASN A 125 12.21 -7.75 -2.35
C ASN A 125 11.92 -6.40 -3.04
N VAL A 126 12.79 -6.01 -3.96
CA VAL A 126 12.63 -4.79 -4.75
C VAL A 126 12.76 -5.15 -6.22
N TRP A 127 11.64 -5.04 -6.93
CA TRP A 127 11.54 -5.35 -8.35
C TRP A 127 11.44 -4.05 -9.15
N LEU A 128 12.34 -3.87 -10.11
CA LEU A 128 12.25 -2.81 -11.11
C LEU A 128 11.59 -3.35 -12.37
N VAL A 129 10.47 -2.75 -12.77
CA VAL A 129 9.85 -2.96 -14.08
C VAL A 129 10.35 -1.87 -15.03
N GLU A 130 11.19 -2.30 -15.98
CA GLU A 130 11.86 -1.47 -16.97
C GLU A 130 10.94 -1.17 -18.15
N VAL A 131 10.04 -0.19 -17.99
CA VAL A 131 9.13 0.20 -19.06
C VAL A 131 9.84 1.15 -20.02
N VAL A 132 10.04 0.70 -21.26
CA VAL A 132 10.66 1.51 -22.32
C VAL A 132 9.67 2.57 -22.81
N SER A 133 10.05 3.85 -22.69
CA SER A 133 9.33 5.00 -23.25
C SER A 133 9.84 5.37 -24.64
N ALA A 134 8.98 5.93 -25.50
CA ALA A 134 9.37 6.37 -26.84
C ALA A 134 10.25 7.63 -26.80
N GLN A 135 10.07 8.49 -25.80
CA GLN A 135 10.85 9.71 -25.60
C GLN A 135 11.43 9.80 -24.20
N SER A 136 12.61 10.42 -24.11
CA SER A 136 13.28 10.72 -22.85
C SER A 136 12.64 11.93 -22.17
N GLY A 137 12.49 11.86 -20.84
CA GLY A 137 11.90 12.91 -20.01
C GLY A 137 10.42 12.69 -19.72
N VAL A 138 9.81 13.65 -19.03
CA VAL A 138 8.37 13.70 -18.72
C VAL A 138 7.73 14.98 -19.26
N ASP A 139 6.41 15.03 -19.36
CA ASP A 139 5.68 16.21 -19.82
C ASP A 139 5.90 17.40 -18.89
N ASN A 140 5.91 18.59 -19.48
CA ASN A 140 6.07 19.89 -18.81
C ASN A 140 7.36 20.08 -18.00
N ASP A 141 8.43 19.34 -18.35
CA ASP A 141 9.77 19.50 -17.81
C ASP A 141 10.76 19.91 -18.92
N PRO A 142 11.52 21.03 -18.78
CA PRO A 142 11.55 21.95 -17.62
C PRO A 142 10.38 22.94 -17.51
N THR A 143 9.66 23.20 -18.60
CA THR A 143 8.60 24.22 -18.67
C THR A 143 7.30 23.67 -19.24
N ARG A 144 6.17 24.32 -18.93
CA ARG A 144 4.84 23.95 -19.46
C ARG A 144 4.80 24.02 -20.99
N GLY A 145 4.01 23.14 -21.58
CA GLY A 145 3.80 23.06 -23.03
C GLY A 145 4.75 22.12 -23.75
N ILE A 146 5.64 21.45 -23.03
CA ILE A 146 6.47 20.36 -23.54
C ILE A 146 5.69 19.06 -23.38
N SER A 147 5.54 18.30 -24.47
CA SER A 147 4.95 16.96 -24.45
C SER A 147 5.96 15.92 -24.92
N ARG A 148 5.95 14.76 -24.26
CA ARG A 148 6.79 13.59 -24.39
C ARG A 148 5.88 12.37 -24.47
N ASP A 149 6.04 11.58 -25.52
CA ASP A 149 5.40 10.29 -25.65
C ASP A 149 6.09 9.27 -24.71
N THR A 150 5.48 9.08 -23.55
CA THR A 150 6.01 8.29 -22.43
C THR A 150 5.08 7.14 -22.12
N ALA A 151 5.63 6.06 -21.57
CA ALA A 151 4.89 4.83 -21.41
C ALA A 151 3.75 4.95 -20.37
N LEU A 152 3.95 5.70 -19.29
CA LEU A 152 2.98 5.88 -18.21
C LEU A 152 2.26 7.24 -18.23
N ASP A 153 2.51 8.05 -19.27
CA ASP A 153 1.99 9.42 -19.40
C ASP A 153 2.35 10.33 -18.21
N MET A 154 3.58 10.24 -17.67
CA MET A 154 4.00 11.11 -16.56
C MET A 154 4.08 12.59 -16.97
N TYR A 155 3.57 13.47 -16.11
CA TYR A 155 3.55 14.91 -16.37
C TYR A 155 3.58 15.76 -15.10
N PHE A 156 4.36 16.85 -15.15
CA PHE A 156 4.32 17.91 -14.13
C PHE A 156 3.15 18.87 -14.36
N TRP A 157 2.91 19.75 -13.38
CA TRP A 157 1.88 20.78 -13.41
C TRP A 157 0.45 20.24 -13.39
N CYS A 158 0.30 19.01 -12.89
CA CYS A 158 -0.97 18.44 -12.52
C CYS A 158 -1.72 19.41 -11.59
N GLY A 159 -2.96 19.75 -11.93
CA GLY A 159 -3.73 20.73 -11.16
C GLY A 159 -3.18 22.16 -11.12
N ASN A 160 -2.37 22.58 -12.11
CA ASN A 160 -1.61 23.84 -12.11
C ASN A 160 -0.53 23.96 -11.03
N ILE A 161 -0.10 22.83 -10.46
CA ILE A 161 0.91 22.81 -9.42
C ILE A 161 2.23 22.28 -9.98
N GLU A 162 3.22 23.16 -10.10
CA GLU A 162 4.49 22.88 -10.78
C GLU A 162 5.15 21.54 -10.41
N ARG A 163 5.20 21.23 -9.12
CA ARG A 163 5.91 20.05 -8.57
C ARG A 163 5.07 18.78 -8.52
N LEU A 164 3.79 18.85 -8.86
CA LEU A 164 2.90 17.70 -8.80
C LEU A 164 3.10 16.86 -10.06
N LEU A 165 3.74 15.70 -9.89
CA LEU A 165 4.10 14.77 -10.96
C LEU A 165 3.04 13.65 -11.04
N CYS A 166 2.06 13.80 -11.92
CA CYS A 166 0.99 12.82 -12.08
C CYS A 166 1.32 11.80 -13.18
N LEU A 167 0.60 10.68 -13.19
CA LEU A 167 0.71 9.62 -14.20
C LEU A 167 -0.65 8.97 -14.51
N ASN A 168 -0.67 8.06 -15.48
CA ASN A 168 -1.78 7.16 -15.76
C ASN A 168 -1.77 5.92 -14.84
N GLU A 169 -2.60 5.92 -13.79
CA GLU A 169 -2.62 4.87 -12.76
C GLU A 169 -2.87 3.47 -13.32
N THR A 170 -3.71 3.36 -14.35
CA THR A 170 -4.04 2.09 -14.98
C THR A 170 -2.82 1.49 -15.66
N LYS A 171 -2.05 2.29 -16.41
CA LYS A 171 -0.82 1.82 -17.04
C LYS A 171 0.21 1.43 -15.98
N ALA A 172 0.45 2.28 -14.98
CA ALA A 172 1.42 2.01 -13.92
C ALA A 172 1.14 0.68 -13.19
N LYS A 173 -0.12 0.43 -12.80
CA LYS A 173 -0.53 -0.83 -12.15
C LYS A 173 -0.40 -2.04 -13.08
N GLN A 174 -0.72 -1.90 -14.36
CA GLN A 174 -0.57 -2.98 -15.34
C GLN A 174 0.89 -3.39 -15.56
N TYR A 175 1.81 -2.43 -15.60
CA TYR A 175 3.24 -2.74 -15.67
C TYR A 175 3.76 -3.30 -14.35
N ALA A 176 3.38 -2.72 -13.22
CA ALA A 176 3.79 -3.23 -11.91
C ALA A 176 3.38 -4.69 -11.68
N ALA A 177 2.22 -5.12 -12.19
CA ALA A 177 1.73 -6.50 -12.12
C ALA A 177 2.59 -7.53 -12.90
N GLN A 178 3.62 -7.09 -13.63
CA GLN A 178 4.60 -7.98 -14.28
C GLN A 178 5.74 -8.38 -13.34
N ALA A 179 5.83 -7.79 -12.15
CA ALA A 179 6.74 -8.23 -11.11
C ALA A 179 6.28 -9.57 -10.49
N PRO A 180 7.18 -10.35 -9.87
CA PRO A 180 6.83 -11.61 -9.21
C PRO A 180 5.71 -11.50 -8.16
N ALA A 181 5.70 -10.40 -7.39
CA ALA A 181 4.59 -10.00 -6.53
C ALA A 181 4.59 -8.48 -6.33
N VAL A 182 3.52 -7.95 -5.73
CA VAL A 182 3.31 -6.51 -5.54
C VAL A 182 2.60 -6.25 -4.21
N ASP A 183 3.31 -5.68 -3.25
CA ASP A 183 2.72 -5.12 -2.01
C ASP A 183 2.62 -3.60 -2.05
N ALA A 184 3.56 -2.93 -2.72
CA ALA A 184 3.54 -1.49 -2.92
C ALA A 184 4.18 -1.08 -4.25
N ILE A 185 3.79 0.07 -4.78
CA ILE A 185 4.25 0.58 -6.08
C ILE A 185 4.82 2.00 -5.91
N VAL A 186 6.03 2.22 -6.40
CA VAL A 186 6.65 3.53 -6.56
C VAL A 186 6.99 3.75 -8.03
N ALA A 187 6.35 4.73 -8.67
CA ALA A 187 6.63 5.09 -10.04
C ALA A 187 7.70 6.19 -10.11
N VAL A 188 8.71 6.00 -10.95
CA VAL A 188 9.88 6.88 -11.05
C VAL A 188 9.94 7.53 -12.43
N GLY A 189 9.86 8.86 -12.48
CA GLY A 189 9.96 9.62 -13.73
C GLY A 189 11.40 10.02 -14.08
N ASN A 190 11.76 10.02 -15.36
CA ASN A 190 13.05 10.51 -15.84
C ASN A 190 13.14 12.04 -15.80
N THR A 191 13.46 12.57 -14.62
CA THR A 191 13.59 14.01 -14.40
C THR A 191 14.45 14.30 -13.17
N THR A 192 15.18 15.42 -13.22
CA THR A 192 15.91 15.97 -12.08
C THR A 192 15.11 17.02 -11.31
N LYS A 193 13.99 17.51 -11.87
CA LYS A 193 13.11 18.48 -11.22
C LYS A 193 12.55 17.87 -9.93
N TYR A 194 12.37 18.66 -8.89
CA TYR A 194 11.78 18.16 -7.66
C TYR A 194 10.26 17.97 -7.84
N GLY A 195 9.78 16.78 -7.49
CA GLY A 195 8.35 16.54 -7.38
C GLY A 195 7.97 15.07 -7.34
N GLY A 196 6.68 14.87 -7.14
CA GLY A 196 6.03 13.61 -6.86
C GLY A 196 4.57 13.85 -6.50
N ALA A 197 3.81 12.78 -6.32
CA ALA A 197 2.40 12.81 -5.98
C ALA A 197 1.98 11.52 -5.26
N GLY A 198 0.99 11.67 -4.39
CA GLY A 198 0.34 10.59 -3.68
C GLY A 198 -0.92 10.08 -4.33
N TYR A 199 -1.07 8.76 -4.33
CA TYR A 199 -2.26 8.06 -4.77
C TYR A 199 -2.65 6.99 -3.74
N PRO A 200 -3.92 6.57 -3.67
CA PRO A 200 -4.35 5.56 -2.70
C PRO A 200 -3.61 4.20 -2.77
N SER A 201 -2.87 3.94 -3.86
CA SER A 201 -2.26 2.62 -4.13
C SER A 201 -0.87 2.69 -4.74
N LEU A 202 -0.31 3.89 -4.95
CA LEU A 202 1.04 4.08 -5.47
C LEU A 202 1.55 5.49 -5.15
N ALA A 203 2.87 5.68 -5.30
CA ALA A 203 3.50 6.98 -5.25
C ALA A 203 4.16 7.32 -6.59
N THR A 204 4.36 8.60 -6.90
CA THR A 204 5.27 9.03 -7.96
C THR A 204 6.43 9.83 -7.38
N VAL A 205 7.62 9.66 -7.94
CA VAL A 205 8.83 10.41 -7.56
C VAL A 205 9.69 10.75 -8.77
N SER A 206 10.37 11.88 -8.67
CA SER A 206 11.39 12.29 -9.64
C SER A 206 12.68 11.48 -9.45
N GLY A 207 13.05 10.68 -10.45
CA GLY A 207 14.14 9.70 -10.33
C GLY A 207 15.52 10.31 -10.11
N GLY A 208 15.82 11.38 -10.85
CA GLY A 208 17.10 12.10 -10.77
C GLY A 208 17.18 13.13 -9.65
N ASN A 209 16.17 13.19 -8.77
CA ASN A 209 16.15 14.16 -7.67
C ASN A 209 16.47 13.51 -6.32
N ALA A 210 17.51 14.00 -5.66
CA ALA A 210 18.03 13.43 -4.41
C ALA A 210 17.11 13.57 -3.19
N ARG A 211 16.04 14.37 -3.26
CA ARG A 211 15.08 14.57 -2.14
C ARG A 211 13.70 13.99 -2.41
N ALA A 212 13.43 13.51 -3.63
CA ALA A 212 12.10 13.07 -4.00
C ALA A 212 11.71 11.72 -3.37
N GLY A 213 12.65 10.91 -2.86
CA GLY A 213 12.29 9.64 -2.21
C GLY A 213 11.57 9.85 -0.87
N GLN A 214 11.77 10.99 -0.19
CA GLN A 214 10.95 11.37 0.96
C GLN A 214 9.46 11.38 0.66
N ILE A 215 9.07 11.74 -0.58
CA ILE A 215 7.68 11.65 -1.03
C ILE A 215 7.23 10.19 -1.01
N ALA A 216 7.97 9.29 -1.65
CA ALA A 216 7.63 7.86 -1.64
C ALA A 216 7.51 7.29 -0.21
N ILE A 217 8.37 7.68 0.72
CA ILE A 217 8.31 7.16 2.10
C ILE A 217 7.04 7.65 2.82
N HIS A 218 6.62 8.91 2.61
CA HIS A 218 5.35 9.43 3.12
C HIS A 218 4.16 8.64 2.55
N GLU A 219 4.12 8.47 1.23
CA GLU A 219 3.04 7.74 0.55
C GLU A 219 2.96 6.27 0.94
N LEU A 220 4.11 5.62 1.16
CA LEU A 220 4.16 4.28 1.71
C LEU A 220 3.59 4.23 3.14
N GLY A 221 3.66 5.34 3.89
CA GLY A 221 2.93 5.52 5.15
C GLY A 221 1.42 5.28 5.01
N HIS A 222 0.82 5.82 3.95
CA HIS A 222 -0.58 5.58 3.62
C HIS A 222 -0.81 4.16 3.10
N SER A 223 -0.13 3.79 2.02
CA SER A 223 -0.45 2.56 1.26
C SER A 223 -0.08 1.28 2.00
N VAL A 224 0.92 1.34 2.89
CA VAL A 224 1.38 0.20 3.68
C VAL A 224 0.86 0.30 5.11
N GLY A 225 1.14 1.41 5.79
CA GLY A 225 0.83 1.57 7.22
C GLY A 225 -0.62 1.92 7.53
N GLY A 226 -1.43 2.28 6.52
CA GLY A 226 -2.78 2.78 6.73
C GLY A 226 -2.81 4.06 7.55
N LEU A 227 -1.73 4.86 7.50
CA LEU A 227 -1.61 6.10 8.25
C LEU A 227 -2.45 7.20 7.59
N ALA A 228 -2.97 8.12 8.40
CA ALA A 228 -3.55 9.37 7.95
C ALA A 228 -2.48 10.48 7.88
N ASP A 229 -2.80 11.51 7.12
CA ASP A 229 -2.10 12.79 7.20
C ASP A 229 -2.14 13.38 8.60
N GLU A 230 -1.04 13.99 9.04
CA GLU A 230 -0.94 14.67 10.32
C GLU A 230 -0.89 16.19 10.19
N TYR A 231 -0.92 16.72 8.97
CA TYR A 231 -1.13 18.14 8.69
C TYR A 231 -2.63 18.49 8.62
N TRP A 232 -2.93 19.79 8.58
CA TRP A 232 -4.29 20.29 8.56
C TRP A 232 -4.46 21.58 7.75
N THR A 233 -5.70 21.87 7.37
CA THR A 233 -6.09 23.14 6.75
C THR A 233 -6.66 24.07 7.81
N ALA A 234 -6.16 25.31 7.89
CA ALA A 234 -6.65 26.28 8.86
C ALA A 234 -8.17 26.53 8.73
N GLY A 235 -8.86 26.71 9.86
CA GLY A 235 -10.30 27.02 9.89
C GLY A 235 -11.24 25.83 9.66
N THR A 236 -10.71 24.61 9.51
CA THR A 236 -11.53 23.40 9.32
C THR A 236 -11.81 22.67 10.65
N THR A 237 -12.92 21.94 10.70
CA THR A 237 -13.33 21.16 11.89
C THR A 237 -13.83 19.78 11.46
N TYR A 238 -13.28 18.73 12.06
CA TYR A 238 -13.70 17.36 11.81
C TYR A 238 -14.98 17.01 12.57
N THR A 239 -16.05 16.74 11.82
CA THR A 239 -17.38 16.40 12.37
C THR A 239 -17.73 14.92 12.23
N GLY A 240 -16.86 14.11 11.61
CA GLY A 240 -17.06 12.66 11.39
C GLY A 240 -17.01 11.82 12.67
N GLY A 241 -17.05 10.48 12.50
CA GLY A 241 -16.85 9.50 13.58
C GLY A 241 -15.38 9.31 13.95
N GLU A 242 -15.06 8.33 14.79
CA GLU A 242 -13.66 7.95 15.03
C GLU A 242 -13.02 7.44 13.72
N PRO A 243 -11.88 7.98 13.26
CA PRO A 243 -11.22 7.53 12.04
C PRO A 243 -10.74 6.07 12.16
N GLY A 244 -10.46 5.41 11.04
CA GLY A 244 -9.90 4.05 11.04
C GLY A 244 -8.38 4.03 11.26
N GLU A 245 -7.70 5.09 10.82
CA GLU A 245 -6.26 5.22 10.76
C GLU A 245 -5.65 5.30 12.18
N PRO A 246 -4.52 4.61 12.45
CA PRO A 246 -4.04 4.43 13.81
C PRO A 246 -3.42 5.69 14.43
N ASN A 247 -2.99 6.64 13.59
CA ASN A 247 -2.27 7.85 14.00
C ASN A 247 -3.16 9.12 14.08
N VAL A 248 -4.48 8.99 13.98
CA VAL A 248 -5.43 10.10 14.26
C VAL A 248 -6.65 9.63 15.04
N THR A 249 -7.22 10.49 15.87
CA THR A 249 -8.36 10.13 16.74
C THR A 249 -9.27 11.32 17.04
N LYS A 250 -10.57 11.09 17.26
CA LYS A 250 -11.48 12.09 17.85
C LYS A 250 -11.44 12.09 19.37
N SER A 251 -10.92 11.04 19.98
CA SER A 251 -10.85 10.90 21.42
C SER A 251 -9.95 11.99 22.02
N PRO A 252 -10.47 12.89 22.89
CA PRO A 252 -9.64 13.91 23.53
C PRO A 252 -8.56 13.33 24.46
N GLY A 253 -8.71 12.08 24.90
CA GLY A 253 -7.71 11.34 25.67
C GLY A 253 -6.82 10.43 24.83
N CYS A 254 -6.93 10.50 23.50
CA CYS A 254 -6.17 9.72 22.53
C CYS A 254 -6.10 8.23 22.81
N ALA A 255 -7.26 7.62 23.01
CA ALA A 255 -7.39 6.21 23.39
C ALA A 255 -6.56 5.25 22.53
N LYS A 256 -6.45 5.50 21.22
CA LYS A 256 -5.69 4.68 20.26
C LYS A 256 -4.22 4.47 20.61
N TRP A 257 -3.56 5.46 21.19
CA TRP A 257 -2.15 5.40 21.58
C TRP A 257 -1.94 5.72 23.06
N SER A 258 -2.95 5.45 23.89
CA SER A 258 -2.90 5.66 25.34
C SER A 258 -1.68 5.00 26.00
N SER A 259 -1.26 3.83 25.53
CA SER A 259 -0.06 3.11 26.00
C SER A 259 1.27 3.81 25.66
N TYR A 260 1.26 4.72 24.68
CA TYR A 260 2.43 5.47 24.22
C TYR A 260 2.54 6.87 24.83
N LEU A 261 1.48 7.39 25.46
CA LEU A 261 1.46 8.74 26.02
C LEU A 261 2.65 8.98 26.97
N GLY A 262 3.32 10.12 26.80
CA GLY A 262 4.49 10.52 27.59
C GLY A 262 5.82 9.89 27.15
N ARG A 263 5.83 9.00 26.16
CA ARG A 263 7.07 8.43 25.62
C ARG A 263 7.75 9.40 24.65
N ALA A 264 9.07 9.46 24.69
CA ALA A 264 9.85 10.13 23.65
C ALA A 264 9.61 9.45 22.29
N THR A 265 9.68 10.23 21.21
CA THR A 265 9.40 9.76 19.86
C THR A 265 10.47 10.23 18.86
N PRO A 266 10.80 9.46 17.81
CA PRO A 266 11.96 9.74 16.94
C PRO A 266 11.93 11.07 16.17
N ASP A 267 10.76 11.67 15.98
CA ASP A 267 10.58 13.03 15.45
C ASP A 267 11.13 14.13 16.38
N GLY A 268 11.61 13.77 17.58
CA GLY A 268 12.20 14.67 18.57
C GLY A 268 11.20 15.19 19.61
N GLY A 269 9.94 14.78 19.52
CA GLY A 269 8.88 15.14 20.45
C GLY A 269 8.63 14.12 21.56
N VAL A 270 7.47 14.27 22.20
CA VAL A 270 6.90 13.32 23.16
C VAL A 270 5.47 13.00 22.69
N ILE A 271 5.08 11.73 22.77
CA ILE A 271 3.74 11.30 22.37
C ILE A 271 2.69 11.91 23.31
N GLY A 272 1.70 12.57 22.73
CA GLY A 272 0.64 13.27 23.41
C GLY A 272 -0.65 13.32 22.59
N CYS A 273 -1.52 14.27 22.95
CA CYS A 273 -2.76 14.57 22.24
C CYS A 273 -2.66 15.96 21.61
N HIS A 274 -2.19 16.02 20.37
CA HIS A 274 -1.99 17.29 19.67
C HIS A 274 -3.18 17.56 18.75
N GLN A 275 -3.90 18.65 18.99
CA GLN A 275 -5.02 19.04 18.13
C GLN A 275 -4.54 19.36 16.70
N GLY A 276 -5.30 18.90 15.73
CA GLY A 276 -5.04 19.07 14.31
C GLY A 276 -4.39 17.83 13.67
N GLY A 277 -4.89 17.45 12.50
CA GLY A 277 -4.47 16.27 11.73
C GLY A 277 -5.57 15.88 10.75
N HIS A 278 -5.31 14.89 9.89
CA HIS A 278 -6.26 14.39 8.90
C HIS A 278 -6.91 15.51 8.08
N GLN A 279 -6.15 16.55 7.73
CA GLN A 279 -6.61 17.76 7.02
C GLN A 279 -7.48 18.73 7.86
N TYR A 280 -7.84 18.39 9.10
CA TYR A 280 -8.70 19.22 9.96
C TYR A 280 -7.95 19.90 11.10
N ALA A 281 -8.18 21.20 11.29
CA ALA A 281 -7.52 21.97 12.36
C ALA A 281 -8.10 21.67 13.76
N ASN A 282 -9.38 21.31 13.83
CA ASN A 282 -10.10 21.10 15.08
C ASN A 282 -10.88 19.78 15.08
N GLY A 283 -11.15 19.22 16.27
CA GLY A 283 -12.00 18.04 16.44
C GLY A 283 -11.33 16.70 16.15
N ILE A 284 -10.02 16.71 15.90
CA ILE A 284 -9.18 15.53 15.67
C ILE A 284 -7.79 15.77 16.26
N TYR A 285 -7.15 14.70 16.72
CA TYR A 285 -5.84 14.74 17.38
C TYR A 285 -4.87 13.81 16.66
N ARG A 286 -3.59 14.17 16.71
CA ARG A 286 -2.43 13.39 16.24
C ARG A 286 -1.47 13.09 17.42
N PRO A 287 -0.59 12.09 17.29
CA PRO A 287 0.20 11.59 18.41
C PRO A 287 1.42 12.44 18.78
N SER A 288 1.97 13.24 17.89
CA SER A 288 3.17 14.06 18.15
C SER A 288 3.05 15.46 17.55
N GLN A 289 3.97 16.37 17.91
CA GLN A 289 3.98 17.71 17.33
C GLN A 289 4.27 17.66 15.83
N ASP A 290 5.15 16.76 15.40
CA ASP A 290 5.58 16.58 14.03
C ASP A 290 5.83 15.10 13.69
N SER A 291 5.88 14.76 12.41
CA SER A 291 6.26 13.43 11.94
C SER A 291 6.42 13.44 10.42
N LEU A 292 6.91 12.35 9.83
CA LEU A 292 6.91 12.20 8.37
C LEU A 292 5.52 12.37 7.75
N MET A 293 4.44 11.99 8.45
CA MET A 293 3.05 12.16 7.99
C MET A 293 2.57 13.61 8.06
N ARG A 294 3.40 14.54 8.56
CA ARG A 294 3.12 15.97 8.61
C ARG A 294 4.12 16.80 7.80
N THR A 295 5.39 16.43 7.83
CA THR A 295 6.47 17.20 7.23
C THR A 295 7.57 16.26 6.73
N LEU A 296 7.93 16.37 5.45
CA LEU A 296 8.99 15.54 4.87
C LEU A 296 10.34 15.80 5.53
N GLY A 297 11.20 14.77 5.54
CA GLY A 297 12.51 14.83 6.20
C GLY A 297 12.49 14.66 7.71
N LYS A 298 11.29 14.46 8.30
CA LYS A 298 11.13 14.00 9.69
C LYS A 298 11.02 12.48 9.73
N PRO A 299 11.48 11.81 10.81
CA PRO A 299 11.10 10.42 11.07
C PRO A 299 9.58 10.29 11.29
N PHE A 300 9.05 9.09 11.09
CA PHE A 300 7.73 8.75 11.64
C PHE A 300 7.75 8.91 13.16
N ASN A 301 6.62 9.32 13.74
CA ASN A 301 6.44 9.24 15.18
C ASN A 301 6.29 7.78 15.64
N LEU A 302 6.38 7.53 16.94
CA LEU A 302 6.36 6.19 17.52
C LEU A 302 5.09 5.38 17.15
N VAL A 303 3.94 6.03 17.04
CA VAL A 303 2.67 5.37 16.66
C VAL A 303 2.69 5.00 15.18
N GLY A 304 3.15 5.90 14.31
CA GLY A 304 3.34 5.63 12.89
C GLY A 304 4.37 4.52 12.63
N LEU A 305 5.47 4.51 13.38
CA LEU A 305 6.49 3.45 13.29
C LEU A 305 5.94 2.09 13.66
N ASP A 306 5.19 1.99 14.77
CA ASP A 306 4.58 0.72 15.19
C ASP A 306 3.55 0.21 14.17
N ALA A 307 2.71 1.10 13.63
CA ALA A 307 1.76 0.75 12.59
C ALA A 307 2.46 0.26 11.30
N MET A 308 3.49 0.97 10.85
CA MET A 308 4.30 0.58 9.69
C MET A 308 5.03 -0.75 9.92
N ASP A 309 5.65 -0.94 11.09
CA ASP A 309 6.33 -2.20 11.44
C ASP A 309 5.37 -3.39 11.41
N ARG A 310 4.18 -3.24 12.01
CA ARG A 310 3.13 -4.28 11.98
C ARG A 310 2.66 -4.57 10.55
N ALA A 311 2.42 -3.55 9.75
CA ALA A 311 1.98 -3.71 8.36
C ALA A 311 3.02 -4.42 7.49
N ILE A 312 4.29 -4.01 7.59
CA ILE A 312 5.39 -4.64 6.85
C ILE A 312 5.58 -6.10 7.30
N ARG A 313 5.57 -6.37 8.61
CA ARG A 313 5.65 -7.74 9.14
C ARG A 313 4.51 -8.64 8.67
N ALA A 314 3.30 -8.11 8.55
CA ALA A 314 2.15 -8.86 8.06
C ALA A 314 2.32 -9.33 6.59
N LYS A 315 3.17 -8.64 5.80
CA LYS A 315 3.49 -9.01 4.41
C LYS A 315 4.70 -9.91 4.29
N ILE A 316 5.69 -9.71 5.15
CA ILE A 316 6.88 -10.58 5.25
C ILE A 316 6.53 -12.01 5.71
N GLY A 317 5.28 -12.26 6.14
CA GLY A 317 4.83 -13.54 6.63
C GLY A 317 3.48 -14.00 6.07
N GLY A 318 3.33 -14.01 4.74
CA GLY A 318 2.12 -14.48 4.05
C GLY A 318 2.34 -15.78 3.24
N GLY A 319 2.57 -16.89 3.94
CA GLY A 319 2.66 -18.24 3.35
C GLY A 319 4.08 -18.79 3.31
N GLY A 320 4.54 -19.37 4.43
CA GLY A 320 5.91 -19.88 4.50
C GLY A 320 6.37 -20.47 5.83
N GLY A 321 5.45 -20.96 6.66
CA GLY A 321 5.78 -21.82 7.79
C GLY A 321 6.22 -21.06 9.03
N CYS A 322 5.65 -21.45 10.15
CA CYS A 322 6.10 -21.07 11.48
C CYS A 322 7.58 -21.43 11.73
N ALA A 323 8.49 -20.66 11.14
CA ALA A 323 9.93 -20.85 11.13
C ALA A 323 10.57 -20.23 12.37
N GLY A 324 11.70 -20.77 12.81
CA GLY A 324 12.37 -20.34 14.05
C GLY A 324 11.69 -20.81 15.35
N TYR A 325 10.72 -21.72 15.24
CA TYR A 325 10.15 -22.46 16.35
C TYR A 325 10.78 -23.85 16.44
N GLN A 326 10.88 -24.40 17.64
CA GLN A 326 11.56 -25.68 17.87
C GLN A 326 10.78 -26.89 17.33
N ASN A 327 9.45 -26.81 17.32
CA ASN A 327 8.57 -27.93 17.01
C ASN A 327 7.51 -27.50 16.00
N THR A 328 7.39 -28.21 14.88
CA THR A 328 6.41 -27.91 13.83
C THR A 328 5.50 -29.11 13.57
N ARG A 329 4.23 -28.86 13.27
CA ARG A 329 3.17 -29.81 12.92
C ARG A 329 2.35 -29.25 11.77
N THR A 330 1.80 -30.13 10.96
CA THR A 330 0.85 -29.76 9.90
C THR A 330 -0.42 -30.57 10.05
N GLY A 331 -1.53 -30.03 9.55
CA GLY A 331 -2.83 -30.69 9.58
C GLY A 331 -3.83 -29.97 8.71
N SER A 332 -5.10 -30.30 8.84
CA SER A 332 -6.20 -29.61 8.16
C SER A 332 -7.41 -29.51 9.07
N LEU A 333 -8.15 -28.40 8.99
CA LEU A 333 -9.44 -28.22 9.67
C LEU A 333 -10.54 -27.92 8.64
N SER A 334 -11.71 -28.49 8.88
CA SER A 334 -12.96 -28.02 8.29
C SER A 334 -13.48 -26.79 9.03
N SER A 335 -14.37 -26.03 8.40
CA SER A 335 -15.05 -24.87 9.01
C SER A 335 -15.76 -25.29 10.29
N GLY A 336 -15.56 -24.52 11.37
CA GLY A 336 -16.04 -24.87 12.71
C GLY A 336 -15.27 -26.01 13.40
N GLY A 337 -14.25 -26.57 12.74
CA GLY A 337 -13.44 -27.66 13.24
C GLY A 337 -12.38 -27.21 14.26
N SER A 338 -11.83 -28.16 15.00
CA SER A 338 -10.74 -27.90 15.95
C SER A 338 -9.75 -29.05 16.02
N ALA A 339 -8.53 -28.76 16.48
CA ALA A 339 -7.49 -29.74 16.75
C ALA A 339 -6.69 -29.37 18.00
N TYR A 340 -6.24 -30.38 18.73
CA TYR A 340 -5.31 -30.23 19.84
C TYR A 340 -3.88 -30.51 19.38
N GLN A 341 -2.92 -29.72 19.88
CA GLN A 341 -1.51 -29.84 19.55
C GLN A 341 -0.63 -29.78 20.82
N PRO A 342 0.52 -30.47 20.85
CA PRO A 342 1.06 -31.31 19.78
C PRO A 342 0.33 -32.66 19.66
N ASP A 343 0.16 -33.15 18.43
CA ASP A 343 -0.21 -34.53 18.08
C ASP A 343 -1.52 -35.03 18.73
N GLY A 344 -2.52 -34.14 18.89
CA GLY A 344 -3.80 -34.46 19.52
C GLY A 344 -3.74 -34.60 21.05
N THR A 345 -2.62 -34.23 21.66
CA THR A 345 -2.36 -34.40 23.10
C THR A 345 -1.76 -33.13 23.71
N TYR A 346 -0.84 -33.29 24.66
CA TYR A 346 -0.15 -32.26 25.42
C TYR A 346 1.36 -32.52 25.48
N TYR A 347 2.11 -31.52 25.89
CA TYR A 347 3.52 -31.65 26.25
C TYR A 347 3.75 -31.24 27.70
N TYR A 348 4.91 -31.63 28.25
CA TYR A 348 5.38 -31.25 29.57
C TYR A 348 6.63 -30.37 29.44
N THR A 349 6.72 -29.30 30.21
CA THR A 349 7.98 -28.58 30.44
C THR A 349 8.36 -28.63 31.92
N ALA A 350 9.63 -28.90 32.18
CA ALA A 350 10.21 -28.91 33.53
C ALA A 350 10.70 -27.52 33.97
N ALA A 351 10.82 -26.58 33.03
CA ALA A 351 11.32 -25.23 33.27
C ALA A 351 10.17 -24.21 33.26
N SER A 352 10.32 -23.15 34.04
CA SER A 352 9.50 -21.96 33.87
C SER A 352 10.14 -21.06 32.83
N GLY A 353 9.36 -20.46 31.95
CA GLY A 353 9.88 -19.59 30.90
C GLY A 353 8.87 -19.30 29.80
N THR A 354 9.37 -18.83 28.66
CA THR A 354 8.53 -18.32 27.58
C THR A 354 8.11 -19.41 26.61
N HIS A 355 6.81 -19.68 26.57
CA HIS A 355 6.17 -20.40 25.49
C HIS A 355 5.95 -19.46 24.32
N ARG A 356 6.29 -19.88 23.10
CA ARG A 356 5.95 -19.18 21.86
C ARG A 356 5.23 -20.15 20.94
N ALA A 357 4.20 -19.70 20.24
CA ALA A 357 3.54 -20.46 19.20
C ALA A 357 3.18 -19.60 18.00
N CYS A 358 2.99 -20.27 16.87
CA CYS A 358 2.54 -19.75 15.59
C CYS A 358 1.58 -20.77 14.98
N LEU A 359 0.52 -20.26 14.39
CA LEU A 359 -0.43 -20.98 13.55
C LEU A 359 -0.49 -20.22 12.23
N ASP A 360 -0.35 -20.95 11.14
CA ASP A 360 -0.36 -20.47 9.76
C ASP A 360 -1.48 -21.24 9.04
N GLY A 361 -2.51 -20.52 8.60
CA GLY A 361 -3.75 -21.06 8.05
C GLY A 361 -3.96 -20.69 6.59
N PRO A 362 -4.98 -21.26 5.93
CA PRO A 362 -5.25 -20.94 4.53
C PRO A 362 -5.82 -19.51 4.40
N ALA A 363 -5.33 -18.74 3.44
CA ALA A 363 -5.80 -17.39 3.16
C ALA A 363 -7.34 -17.33 3.01
N GLY A 364 -7.96 -16.33 3.64
CA GLY A 364 -9.42 -16.13 3.62
C GLY A 364 -10.19 -17.02 4.61
N ALA A 365 -9.50 -17.81 5.44
CA ALA A 365 -10.09 -18.46 6.61
C ALA A 365 -9.80 -17.65 7.89
N GLU A 366 -10.55 -17.95 8.94
CA GLU A 366 -10.34 -17.40 10.28
C GLU A 366 -9.99 -18.54 11.23
N PHE A 367 -8.80 -18.48 11.82
CA PHE A 367 -8.31 -19.48 12.76
C PHE A 367 -7.97 -18.81 14.09
N ASN A 368 -8.25 -19.52 15.19
CA ASN A 368 -7.90 -19.10 16.54
C ASN A 368 -6.89 -20.07 17.14
N LEU A 369 -6.00 -19.53 17.99
CA LEU A 369 -4.99 -20.30 18.71
C LEU A 369 -5.10 -20.03 20.21
N GLN A 370 -5.18 -21.09 21.01
CA GLN A 370 -5.16 -21.00 22.47
C GLN A 370 -4.06 -21.88 23.06
N LEU A 371 -3.41 -21.41 24.12
CA LEU A 371 -2.55 -22.22 24.99
C LEU A 371 -3.31 -22.52 26.28
N GLN A 372 -3.33 -23.79 26.67
CA GLN A 372 -3.97 -24.27 27.88
C GLN A 372 -2.94 -24.93 28.79
N LYS A 373 -3.09 -24.76 30.11
CA LYS A 373 -2.27 -25.40 31.15
C LYS A 373 -3.12 -26.33 32.00
N TRP A 374 -2.60 -27.52 32.32
CA TRP A 374 -3.23 -28.42 33.27
C TRP A 374 -3.09 -27.89 34.70
N ASN A 375 -4.21 -27.78 35.42
CA ASN A 375 -4.24 -27.28 36.79
C ASN A 375 -4.37 -28.39 37.86
N GLY A 376 -4.38 -29.66 37.45
CA GLY A 376 -4.60 -30.81 38.33
C GLY A 376 -5.93 -31.52 38.12
N SER A 377 -6.94 -30.85 37.57
CA SER A 377 -8.26 -31.43 37.29
C SER A 377 -8.85 -31.05 35.92
N ALA A 378 -8.41 -29.95 35.33
CA ALA A 378 -8.85 -29.48 34.03
C ALA A 378 -7.76 -28.71 33.27
N TRP A 379 -7.96 -28.58 31.96
CA TRP A 379 -7.20 -27.67 31.11
C TRP A 379 -7.78 -26.26 31.24
N ALA A 380 -6.94 -25.30 31.65
CA ALA A 380 -7.31 -23.89 31.76
C ALA A 380 -6.60 -23.08 30.67
N VAL A 381 -7.34 -22.26 29.93
CA VAL A 381 -6.75 -21.34 28.93
C VAL A 381 -5.89 -20.31 29.67
N VAL A 382 -4.62 -20.23 29.29
CA VAL A 382 -3.65 -19.30 29.87
C VAL A 382 -3.20 -18.21 28.90
N ALA A 383 -3.41 -18.40 27.60
CA ALA A 383 -3.22 -17.39 26.57
C ALA A 383 -4.05 -17.72 25.31
N SER A 384 -4.42 -16.70 24.53
CA SER A 384 -5.18 -16.84 23.28
C SER A 384 -4.73 -15.80 22.25
N ALA A 385 -4.88 -16.13 20.97
CA ALA A 385 -4.72 -15.27 19.82
C ALA A 385 -5.89 -15.53 18.84
N ALA A 386 -6.53 -14.44 18.42
CA ALA A 386 -7.73 -14.43 17.56
C ALA A 386 -7.79 -13.09 16.82
N THR A 387 -6.93 -12.92 15.82
CA THR A 387 -6.80 -11.70 15.01
C THR A 387 -7.91 -11.54 13.98
N GLY A 388 -8.77 -12.54 13.80
CA GLY A 388 -9.79 -12.58 12.76
C GLY A 388 -9.24 -13.00 11.38
N GLY A 389 -7.96 -13.38 11.32
CA GLY A 389 -7.28 -13.88 10.13
C GLY A 389 -6.93 -15.37 10.22
N PRO A 390 -6.23 -15.91 9.21
CA PRO A 390 -5.83 -17.32 9.19
C PRO A 390 -4.61 -17.61 10.07
N ASP A 391 -3.87 -16.56 10.46
CA ASP A 391 -2.56 -16.68 11.09
C ASP A 391 -2.57 -16.11 12.50
N GLU A 392 -2.05 -16.87 13.45
CA GLU A 392 -2.04 -16.50 14.87
C GLU A 392 -0.67 -16.68 15.48
N THR A 393 -0.24 -15.74 16.30
CA THR A 393 0.99 -15.88 17.09
C THR A 393 0.69 -15.64 18.56
N LEU A 394 1.36 -16.42 19.42
CA LEU A 394 1.13 -16.40 20.85
C LEU A 394 2.46 -16.45 21.59
N THR A 395 2.59 -15.62 22.63
CA THR A 395 3.70 -15.68 23.59
C THR A 395 3.16 -15.66 25.01
N TYR A 396 3.65 -16.56 25.87
CA TYR A 396 3.18 -16.69 27.25
C TYR A 396 4.33 -17.09 28.19
N SER A 397 4.47 -16.40 29.33
CA SER A 397 5.41 -16.81 30.38
C SER A 397 4.75 -17.79 31.33
N GLY A 398 5.14 -19.06 31.24
CA GLY A 398 4.57 -20.18 31.99
C GLY A 398 5.49 -20.73 33.07
N THR A 399 4.92 -21.52 33.98
CA THR A 399 5.65 -22.29 34.98
C THR A 399 5.64 -23.77 34.60
N ALA A 400 6.58 -24.55 35.16
CA ALA A 400 6.65 -25.99 34.92
C ALA A 400 5.28 -26.68 35.03
N GLY A 401 5.02 -27.64 34.15
CA GLY A 401 3.72 -28.32 34.07
C GLY A 401 3.38 -28.81 32.67
N TYR A 402 2.13 -29.27 32.53
CA TYR A 402 1.58 -29.77 31.26
C TYR A 402 0.82 -28.67 30.52
N TYR A 403 1.01 -28.65 29.20
CA TYR A 403 0.44 -27.66 28.30
C TYR A 403 -0.10 -28.31 27.01
N THR A 404 -1.19 -27.77 26.47
CA THR A 404 -1.73 -28.14 25.15
C THR A 404 -2.18 -26.89 24.41
N TYR A 405 -2.16 -26.94 23.09
CA TYR A 405 -2.67 -25.90 22.21
C TYR A 405 -4.00 -26.34 21.60
N LEU A 406 -4.97 -25.44 21.58
CA LEU A 406 -6.22 -25.63 20.86
C LEU A 406 -6.23 -24.71 19.65
N LEU A 407 -6.35 -25.31 18.47
CA LEU A 407 -6.50 -24.64 17.18
C LEU A 407 -7.96 -24.77 16.76
N GLN A 408 -8.59 -23.68 16.32
CA GLN A 408 -9.98 -23.69 15.91
C GLN A 408 -10.14 -22.95 14.58
N SER A 409 -10.86 -23.52 13.62
CA SER A 409 -11.32 -22.79 12.45
C SER A 409 -12.68 -22.17 12.77
N VAL A 410 -12.75 -20.84 12.86
CA VAL A 410 -13.99 -20.10 13.07
C VAL A 410 -14.77 -20.03 11.77
N SER A 411 -14.08 -19.75 10.67
CA SER A 411 -14.63 -19.77 9.31
C SER A 411 -13.57 -20.23 8.30
N GLY A 412 -14.01 -20.74 7.14
CA GLY A 412 -13.11 -21.29 6.11
C GLY A 412 -12.67 -22.73 6.39
N SER A 413 -11.88 -23.33 5.50
CA SER A 413 -11.38 -24.71 5.66
C SER A 413 -10.06 -24.84 4.93
N GLY A 414 -9.19 -25.73 5.40
CA GLY A 414 -7.96 -26.06 4.69
C GLY A 414 -6.83 -26.52 5.60
N SER A 415 -5.67 -26.67 4.98
CA SER A 415 -4.44 -27.10 5.64
C SER A 415 -3.87 -25.97 6.49
N TYR A 416 -3.25 -26.33 7.62
CA TYR A 416 -2.54 -25.41 8.50
C TYR A 416 -1.13 -25.93 8.81
N THR A 417 -0.24 -25.00 9.15
CA THR A 417 1.03 -25.27 9.83
C THR A 417 0.98 -24.68 11.23
N PHE A 418 1.36 -25.46 12.23
CA PHE A 418 1.46 -25.04 13.62
C PHE A 418 2.89 -25.25 14.09
N ALA A 419 3.50 -24.26 14.73
CA ALA A 419 4.76 -24.48 15.42
C ALA A 419 4.83 -23.80 16.79
N TYR A 420 5.66 -24.36 17.66
CA TYR A 420 5.86 -23.87 19.01
C TYR A 420 7.28 -24.10 19.53
N THR A 421 7.66 -23.25 20.48
CA THR A 421 8.87 -23.34 21.29
C THR A 421 8.44 -23.40 22.74
N ALA A 422 8.88 -24.45 23.43
CA ALA A 422 8.64 -24.62 24.85
C ALA A 422 9.87 -24.14 25.67
N PRO A 423 9.66 -23.69 26.91
CA PRO A 423 10.75 -23.36 27.84
C PRO A 423 11.67 -24.52 28.17
#